data_AF-A0A505HLN9-F1
#
_entry.id   AF-A0A505HLN9-F1
#
_cell.length_a   1.000
_cell.length_b   1.000
_cell.length_c   1.000
_cell.angle_alpha   90.00
_cell.angle_beta   90.00
_cell.angle_gamma   90.00
#
_symmetry.space_group_name_H-M   'P 1'
#
loop_
_entity.id
_entity.type
_entity.pdbx_description
1 polymer ?
#
loop_
_entity_poly.entity_id
_entity_poly.type
_entity_poly.pdbx_seq_one_letter_code
_entity_poly.pdbx_strand_id
1 'polypeptide(L)'
;MVEGSPLRADAQRNRARILDAAEAVFAEFGARASTEEVARRAGVAIGTVFRHFPTKEDLLAALMKRLLAQLTEEAGRHDLFGFFRHTVAQAAAKKTAVELLAGSGVDIRLPDAVGHLEEAMGRLLQQAQADGTVADSVRLPEVMALLTGMCQGALHGGWDEHLQARTLAVVFAGFERG
;
A
#
# COMPACT_ATOMS: atom_id res chain seq x y z
N MET A 1 2.91 22.31 28.22
CA MET A 1 2.41 20.95 27.92
C MET A 1 1.03 21.13 27.31
N VAL A 2 0.88 20.92 26.00
CA VAL A 2 -0.40 21.17 25.31
C VAL A 2 -1.16 19.84 25.24
N GLU A 3 -2.15 19.67 26.12
CA GLU A 3 -3.13 18.59 26.00
C GLU A 3 -3.95 18.79 24.73
N GLY A 4 -3.88 17.83 23.80
CA GLY A 4 -4.75 17.82 22.63
C GLY A 4 -6.21 17.68 23.07
N SER A 5 -7.04 18.68 22.74
CA SER A 5 -8.49 18.70 23.05
C SER A 5 -9.17 17.36 22.73
N PRO A 6 -10.08 16.84 23.60
CA PRO A 6 -10.82 15.58 23.40
C PRO A 6 -11.46 15.44 22.01
N LEU A 7 -11.91 16.56 21.44
CA LEU A 7 -12.52 16.64 20.11
C LEU A 7 -11.56 16.23 18.98
N ARG A 8 -10.25 16.50 19.12
CA ARG A 8 -9.23 16.09 18.13
C ARG A 8 -8.98 14.58 18.19
N ALA A 9 -8.99 14.00 19.39
CA ALA A 9 -8.84 12.56 19.57
C ALA A 9 -10.05 11.80 19.00
N ASP A 10 -11.28 12.30 19.23
CA ASP A 10 -12.49 11.74 18.61
C ASP A 10 -12.49 11.87 17.09
N ALA A 11 -12.06 13.02 16.55
CA ALA A 11 -11.94 13.23 15.11
C ALA A 11 -10.94 12.26 14.46
N GLN A 12 -9.81 11.99 15.12
CA GLN A 12 -8.83 11.00 14.65
C GLN A 12 -9.36 9.57 14.71
N ARG A 13 -10.01 9.17 15.82
CA ARG A 13 -10.67 7.86 15.94
C ARG A 13 -11.74 7.66 14.87
N ASN A 14 -12.56 8.67 14.62
CA ASN A 14 -13.56 8.62 13.56
C ASN A 14 -12.92 8.47 12.18
N ARG A 15 -11.86 9.23 11.90
CA ARG A 15 -11.13 9.12 10.64
C ARG A 15 -10.55 7.71 10.45
N ALA A 16 -9.95 7.12 11.48
CA ALA A 16 -9.43 5.75 11.43
C ALA A 16 -10.54 4.73 11.15
N ARG A 17 -11.65 4.77 11.90
CA ARG A 17 -12.81 3.89 11.68
C ARG A 17 -13.40 4.00 10.27
N ILE A 18 -13.47 5.21 9.73
CA ILE A 18 -13.95 5.43 8.35
C ILE A 18 -13.00 4.77 7.35
N LEU A 19 -11.68 4.90 7.53
CA LEU A 19 -10.71 4.26 6.66
C LEU A 19 -10.74 2.73 6.80
N ASP A 20 -10.90 2.18 8.01
CA ASP A 20 -11.04 0.73 8.25
C ASP A 20 -12.27 0.17 7.51
N ALA A 21 -13.40 0.85 7.65
CA ALA A 21 -14.63 0.51 6.93
C ALA A 21 -14.44 0.65 5.41
N ALA A 22 -13.78 1.72 4.95
CA ALA A 22 -13.54 1.95 3.54
C ALA A 22 -12.73 0.80 2.92
N GLU A 23 -11.64 0.39 3.55
CA GLU A 23 -10.82 -0.73 3.08
C GLU A 23 -11.65 -2.01 2.92
N ALA A 24 -12.44 -2.38 3.93
CA ALA A 24 -13.30 -3.55 3.88
C ALA A 24 -14.39 -3.46 2.80
N VAL A 25 -15.06 -2.31 2.69
CA VAL A 25 -16.12 -2.08 1.68
C VAL A 25 -15.56 -2.14 0.27
N PHE A 26 -14.39 -1.51 0.04
CA PHE A 26 -13.77 -1.50 -1.27
C PHE A 26 -13.25 -2.88 -1.65
N ALA A 27 -12.68 -3.64 -0.71
CA ALA A 27 -12.27 -5.02 -0.94
C ALA A 27 -13.45 -5.93 -1.31
N GLU A 28 -14.64 -5.72 -0.72
CA GLU A 28 -15.81 -6.58 -0.94
C GLU A 28 -16.63 -6.20 -2.18
N PHE A 29 -16.87 -4.90 -2.41
CA PHE A 29 -17.80 -4.45 -3.46
C PHE A 29 -17.14 -3.82 -4.68
N GLY A 30 -15.86 -3.48 -4.57
CA GLY A 30 -15.10 -2.79 -5.59
C GLY A 30 -15.79 -1.60 -6.23
N ALA A 31 -15.94 -1.60 -7.56
CA ALA A 31 -16.60 -0.53 -8.31
C ALA A 31 -17.97 -0.13 -7.74
N ARG A 32 -18.69 -1.08 -7.12
CA ARG A 32 -20.03 -0.89 -6.54
C ARG A 32 -20.01 -0.31 -5.13
N ALA A 33 -18.84 -0.12 -4.52
CA ALA A 33 -18.70 0.47 -3.20
C ALA A 33 -19.22 1.91 -3.15
N SER A 34 -20.01 2.23 -2.12
CA SER A 34 -20.58 3.55 -1.88
C SER A 34 -20.10 4.15 -0.55
N THR A 35 -20.04 5.47 -0.46
CA THR A 35 -19.68 6.18 0.78
C THR A 35 -20.72 6.01 1.87
N GLU A 36 -21.97 5.72 1.50
CA GLU A 36 -23.07 5.37 2.41
C GLU A 36 -22.80 4.03 3.10
N GLU A 37 -22.33 3.02 2.36
CA GLU A 37 -21.98 1.72 2.93
C GLU A 37 -20.76 1.82 3.85
N VAL A 38 -19.78 2.65 3.49
CA VAL A 38 -18.64 2.99 4.37
C VAL A 38 -19.14 3.64 5.67
N ALA A 39 -20.02 4.63 5.58
CA ALA A 39 -20.58 5.30 6.76
C ALA A 39 -21.31 4.31 7.68
N ARG A 40 -22.13 3.44 7.08
CA ARG A 40 -22.88 2.38 7.78
C ARG A 40 -21.94 1.44 8.53
N ARG A 41 -20.89 0.93 7.88
CA ARG A 41 -19.92 0.01 8.52
C ARG A 41 -19.05 0.70 9.56
N ALA A 42 -18.67 1.96 9.35
CA ALA A 42 -17.92 2.74 10.32
C ALA A 42 -18.77 3.14 11.56
N GLY A 43 -20.10 2.98 11.50
CA GLY A 43 -21.02 3.39 12.56
C GLY A 43 -21.06 4.90 12.72
N VAL A 44 -20.96 5.66 11.61
CA VAL A 44 -21.00 7.12 11.61
C VAL A 44 -22.04 7.65 10.62
N ALA A 45 -22.51 8.88 10.82
CA ALA A 45 -23.37 9.53 9.84
C ALA A 45 -22.61 9.85 8.54
N ILE A 46 -23.28 9.79 7.40
CA ILE A 46 -22.68 10.10 6.09
C ILE A 46 -22.07 11.52 6.03
N GLY A 47 -22.70 12.51 6.69
CA GLY A 47 -22.15 13.86 6.81
C GLY A 47 -20.82 13.90 7.58
N THR A 48 -20.57 12.95 8.47
CA THR A 48 -19.26 12.82 9.15
C THR A 48 -18.20 12.31 8.18
N VAL A 49 -18.53 11.38 7.29
CA VAL A 49 -17.62 10.92 6.22
C VAL A 49 -17.23 12.10 5.34
N PHE A 50 -18.22 12.83 4.80
CA PHE A 50 -17.95 13.98 3.92
C PHE A 50 -17.22 15.14 4.62
N ARG A 51 -17.38 15.29 5.95
CA ARG A 51 -16.57 16.25 6.71
C ARG A 51 -15.08 15.87 6.77
N HIS A 52 -14.76 14.58 6.77
CA HIS A 52 -13.38 14.07 6.82
C HIS A 52 -12.78 13.85 5.42
N PHE A 53 -13.63 13.54 4.45
CA PHE A 53 -13.30 13.19 3.06
C PHE A 53 -14.36 13.81 2.15
N PRO A 54 -14.18 15.06 1.71
CA PRO A 54 -15.19 15.80 0.94
C PRO A 54 -15.68 15.07 -0.30
N THR A 55 -14.84 14.23 -0.89
CA THR A 55 -15.15 13.42 -2.07
C THR A 55 -14.82 11.94 -1.86
N LYS A 56 -15.35 11.06 -2.72
CA LYS A 56 -14.98 9.63 -2.72
C LYS A 56 -13.50 9.47 -3.09
N GLU A 57 -13.00 10.36 -3.95
CA GLU A 57 -11.61 10.44 -4.37
C GLU A 57 -10.70 10.81 -3.19
N ASP A 58 -11.10 11.76 -2.34
CA ASP A 58 -10.36 12.09 -1.10
C ASP A 58 -10.29 10.91 -0.13
N LEU A 59 -11.37 10.12 -0.05
CA LEU A 59 -11.41 8.90 0.75
C LEU A 59 -10.45 7.85 0.19
N LEU A 60 -10.48 7.61 -1.12
CA LEU A 60 -9.58 6.68 -1.81
C LEU A 60 -8.11 7.12 -1.69
N ALA A 61 -7.83 8.41 -1.84
CA ALA A 61 -6.50 9.00 -1.67
C ALA A 61 -5.94 8.74 -0.26
N ALA A 62 -6.78 8.99 0.75
CA ALA A 62 -6.40 8.79 2.14
C ALA A 62 -6.23 7.30 2.48
N LEU A 63 -7.06 6.42 1.91
CA LEU A 63 -6.88 4.98 2.01
C LEU A 63 -5.54 4.55 1.40
N MET A 64 -5.22 5.01 0.18
CA MET A 64 -3.93 4.71 -0.47
C MET A 64 -2.73 5.20 0.35
N LYS A 65 -2.79 6.40 0.92
CA LYS A 65 -1.77 6.90 1.86
C LYS A 65 -1.58 5.97 3.05
N ARG A 66 -2.68 5.47 3.63
CA ARG A 66 -2.62 4.52 4.75
C ARG A 66 -2.00 3.19 4.34
N LEU A 67 -2.40 2.64 3.20
CA LEU A 67 -1.87 1.38 2.70
C LEU A 67 -0.36 1.45 2.44
N LEU A 68 0.13 2.56 1.86
CA LEU A 68 1.56 2.81 1.68
C LEU A 68 2.29 2.96 3.02
N ALA A 69 1.72 3.71 3.96
CA ALA A 69 2.33 3.87 5.29
C ALA A 69 2.44 2.52 6.05
N GLN A 70 1.41 1.67 5.95
CA GLN A 70 1.44 0.31 6.51
C GLN A 70 2.54 -0.54 5.86
N LEU A 71 2.67 -0.50 4.54
CA LEU A 71 3.76 -1.20 3.83
C LEU A 71 5.14 -0.70 4.27
N THR A 72 5.31 0.61 4.45
CA THR A 72 6.56 1.19 4.98
C THR A 72 6.86 0.70 6.39
N GLU A 73 5.85 0.59 7.27
CA GLU A 73 6.02 0.07 8.62
C GLU A 73 6.40 -1.43 8.61
N GLU A 74 5.76 -2.20 7.74
CA GLU A 74 6.02 -3.63 7.57
C GLU A 74 7.43 -3.91 7.04
N ALA A 75 8.01 -3.01 6.24
CA ALA A 75 9.39 -3.13 5.75
C ALA A 75 10.39 -3.34 6.90
N GLY A 76 10.17 -2.74 8.08
CA GLY A 76 11.02 -2.92 9.25
C GLY A 76 10.96 -4.33 9.88
N ARG A 77 10.04 -5.19 9.44
CA ARG A 77 9.83 -6.56 9.94
C ARG A 77 10.39 -7.64 9.00
N HIS A 78 10.93 -7.24 7.85
CA HIS A 78 11.35 -8.16 6.80
C HIS A 78 12.79 -7.89 6.36
N ASP A 79 13.44 -8.90 5.78
CA ASP A 79 14.58 -8.71 4.89
C ASP A 79 14.09 -8.24 3.50
N LEU A 80 15.02 -7.90 2.60
CA LEU A 80 14.67 -7.40 1.27
C LEU A 80 13.73 -8.36 0.52
N PHE A 81 14.06 -9.64 0.47
CA PHE A 81 13.29 -10.64 -0.28
C PHE A 81 11.95 -10.97 0.38
N GLY A 82 11.90 -11.03 1.71
CA GLY A 82 10.67 -11.17 2.48
C GLY A 82 9.73 -10.00 2.24
N PHE A 83 10.26 -8.78 2.21
CA PHE A 83 9.46 -7.59 1.93
C PHE A 83 8.90 -7.60 0.50
N PHE A 84 9.70 -8.01 -0.49
CA PHE A 84 9.23 -8.22 -1.87
C PHE A 84 8.07 -9.21 -1.94
N ARG A 85 8.23 -10.41 -1.35
CA ARG A 85 7.20 -11.45 -1.34
C ARG A 85 5.92 -10.94 -0.69
N HIS A 86 6.06 -10.28 0.47
CA HIS A 86 4.92 -9.72 1.19
C HIS A 86 4.18 -8.68 0.34
N THR A 87 4.91 -7.75 -0.26
CA THR A 87 4.30 -6.66 -1.05
C THR A 87 3.60 -7.18 -2.30
N VAL A 88 4.20 -8.13 -3.03
CA VAL A 88 3.58 -8.73 -4.23
C VAL A 88 2.32 -9.52 -3.87
N ALA A 89 2.34 -10.31 -2.79
CA ALA A 89 1.17 -11.05 -2.32
C ALA A 89 0.03 -10.12 -1.87
N GLN A 90 0.36 -9.03 -1.17
CA GLN A 90 -0.61 -8.02 -0.72
C GLN A 90 -1.20 -7.18 -1.87
N ALA A 91 -0.46 -6.99 -2.96
CA ALA A 91 -0.93 -6.22 -4.10
C ALA A 91 -2.24 -6.81 -4.66
N ALA A 92 -2.32 -8.13 -4.82
CA ALA A 92 -3.52 -8.81 -5.31
C ALA A 92 -4.73 -8.59 -4.38
N ALA A 93 -4.53 -8.59 -3.06
CA ALA A 93 -5.59 -8.37 -2.08
C ALA A 93 -6.10 -6.91 -2.06
N LYS A 94 -5.24 -5.95 -2.41
CA LYS A 94 -5.53 -4.50 -2.37
C LYS A 94 -5.88 -3.92 -3.75
N LYS A 95 -5.97 -4.77 -4.78
CA LYS A 95 -6.23 -4.43 -6.19
C LYS A 95 -7.36 -3.43 -6.38
N THR A 96 -8.44 -3.62 -5.64
CA THR A 96 -9.68 -2.92 -5.87
C THR A 96 -9.61 -1.42 -5.52
N ALA A 97 -8.86 -1.05 -4.48
CA ALA A 97 -8.66 0.36 -4.11
C ALA A 97 -7.84 1.10 -5.19
N VAL A 98 -6.84 0.43 -5.76
CA VAL A 98 -5.97 0.97 -6.82
C VAL A 98 -6.76 1.16 -8.13
N GLU A 99 -7.53 0.16 -8.54
CA GLU A 99 -8.36 0.23 -9.75
C GLU A 99 -9.43 1.32 -9.68
N LEU A 100 -10.10 1.44 -8.52
CA LEU A 100 -11.10 2.48 -8.27
C LEU A 100 -10.50 3.89 -8.41
N LEU A 101 -9.26 4.06 -7.94
CA LEU A 101 -8.58 5.33 -8.03
C LEU A 101 -8.09 5.63 -9.44
N ALA A 102 -7.52 4.65 -10.15
CA ALA A 102 -7.12 4.82 -11.54
C ALA A 102 -8.33 5.13 -12.45
N GLY A 103 -9.48 4.53 -12.18
CA GLY A 103 -10.72 4.74 -12.92
C GLY A 103 -11.41 6.09 -12.66
N SER A 104 -11.04 6.84 -11.61
CA SER A 104 -11.63 8.16 -11.33
C SER A 104 -11.05 9.28 -12.22
N GLY A 105 -9.95 9.02 -12.92
CA GLY A 105 -9.26 10.00 -13.76
C GLY A 105 -8.55 11.11 -12.96
N VAL A 106 -8.48 11.00 -11.63
CA VAL A 106 -7.78 11.95 -10.77
C VAL A 106 -6.32 11.53 -10.60
N ASP A 107 -5.39 12.40 -10.99
CA ASP A 107 -3.95 12.23 -10.73
C ASP A 107 -3.67 12.46 -9.24
N ILE A 108 -3.75 11.40 -8.44
CA ILE A 108 -3.40 11.45 -7.02
C ILE A 108 -1.91 11.24 -6.86
N ARG A 109 -1.21 12.35 -6.64
CA ARG A 109 0.21 12.32 -6.32
C ARG A 109 0.42 12.02 -4.84
N LEU A 110 1.14 10.93 -4.57
CA LEU A 110 1.51 10.49 -3.23
C LEU A 110 3.03 10.55 -3.01
N PRO A 111 3.72 11.67 -3.32
CA PRO A 111 5.18 11.71 -3.36
C PRO A 111 5.81 11.38 -2.00
N ASP A 112 5.25 11.91 -0.91
CA ASP A 112 5.78 11.66 0.44
C ASP A 112 5.65 10.18 0.85
N ALA A 113 4.51 9.56 0.55
CA ALA A 113 4.27 8.16 0.92
C ALA A 113 5.13 7.20 0.08
N VAL A 114 5.31 7.51 -1.21
CA VAL A 114 6.22 6.76 -2.08
C VAL A 114 7.67 6.97 -1.65
N GLY A 115 8.07 8.19 -1.30
CA GLY A 115 9.41 8.49 -0.81
C GLY A 115 9.77 7.71 0.45
N HIS A 116 8.86 7.62 1.43
CA HIS A 116 9.11 6.80 2.62
C HIS A 116 9.26 5.29 2.31
N LEU A 117 8.53 4.78 1.33
CA LEU A 117 8.68 3.40 0.87
C LEU A 117 10.03 3.19 0.16
N GLU A 118 10.44 4.12 -0.71
CA GLU A 118 11.75 4.11 -1.36
C GLU A 118 12.89 4.13 -0.35
N GLU A 119 12.80 4.97 0.68
CA GLU A 119 13.77 5.02 1.77
C GLU A 119 13.84 3.70 2.55
N ALA A 120 12.69 3.09 2.84
CA ALA A 120 12.63 1.80 3.52
C ALA A 120 13.26 0.69 2.66
N MET A 121 12.95 0.66 1.38
CA MET A 121 13.55 -0.27 0.42
C MET A 121 15.06 -0.05 0.30
N GLY A 122 15.51 1.20 0.27
CA GLY A 122 16.93 1.54 0.24
C GLY A 122 17.69 0.99 1.44
N ARG A 123 17.11 1.07 2.65
CA ARG A 123 17.69 0.47 3.86
C ARG A 123 17.78 -1.05 3.77
N LEU A 124 16.72 -1.72 3.29
CA LEU A 124 16.73 -3.18 3.12
C LEU A 124 17.76 -3.64 2.08
N LEU A 125 17.90 -2.91 0.98
CA LEU A 125 18.91 -3.19 -0.04
C LEU A 125 20.33 -3.02 0.51
N GLN A 126 20.60 -1.93 1.24
CA GLN A 126 21.90 -1.71 1.87
C GLN A 126 22.25 -2.82 2.86
N GLN A 127 21.28 -3.28 3.65
CA GLN A 127 21.48 -4.39 4.59
C GLN A 127 21.81 -5.69 3.86
N ALA A 128 21.07 -6.02 2.80
CA ALA A 128 21.28 -7.23 2.00
C ALA A 128 22.59 -7.19 1.18
N GLN A 129 23.10 -6.01 0.86
CA GLN A 129 24.42 -5.85 0.25
C GLN A 129 25.52 -6.05 1.29
N ALA A 130 25.36 -5.48 2.49
CA ALA A 130 26.32 -5.58 3.57
C ALA A 130 26.50 -7.01 4.11
N ASP A 131 25.45 -7.84 4.09
CA ASP A 131 25.51 -9.25 4.48
C ASP A 131 25.89 -10.20 3.32
N GLY A 132 26.08 -9.66 2.11
CA GLY A 132 26.51 -10.40 0.93
C GLY A 132 25.41 -11.17 0.20
N THR A 133 24.16 -11.09 0.64
CA THR A 133 23.01 -11.75 0.00
C THR A 133 22.72 -11.16 -1.39
N VAL A 134 22.94 -9.86 -1.57
CA VAL A 134 22.72 -9.13 -2.84
C VAL A 134 24.04 -8.57 -3.37
N ALA A 135 24.20 -8.57 -4.69
CA ALA A 135 25.35 -7.97 -5.36
C ALA A 135 25.39 -6.43 -5.21
N ASP A 136 26.58 -5.88 -5.01
CA ASP A 136 26.79 -4.43 -4.84
C ASP A 136 26.47 -3.62 -6.11
N SER A 137 26.36 -4.29 -7.26
CA SER A 137 25.96 -3.70 -8.54
C SER A 137 24.45 -3.39 -8.63
N VAL A 138 23.62 -4.05 -7.81
CA VAL A 138 22.16 -3.87 -7.83
C VAL A 138 21.81 -2.50 -7.25
N ARG A 139 21.03 -1.70 -7.99
CA ARG A 139 20.65 -0.35 -7.57
C ARG A 139 19.18 -0.23 -7.20
N LEU A 140 18.89 0.67 -6.26
CA LEU A 140 17.53 0.92 -5.78
C LEU A 140 16.50 1.19 -6.90
N PRO A 141 16.80 1.96 -7.97
CA PRO A 141 15.84 2.14 -9.06
C PRO A 141 15.45 0.84 -9.78
N GLU A 142 16.37 -0.11 -9.91
CA GLU A 142 16.11 -1.41 -10.55
C GLU A 142 15.22 -2.26 -9.64
N VAL A 143 15.50 -2.25 -8.33
CA VAL A 143 14.69 -2.90 -7.29
C VAL A 143 13.27 -2.35 -7.29
N MET A 144 13.11 -1.02 -7.28
CA MET A 144 11.78 -0.39 -7.31
C MET A 144 11.02 -0.68 -8.61
N ALA A 145 11.70 -0.67 -9.76
CA ALA A 145 11.09 -1.00 -11.04
C ALA A 145 10.59 -2.46 -11.09
N LEU A 146 11.40 -3.40 -10.59
CA LEU A 146 11.03 -4.81 -10.50
C LEU A 146 9.87 -5.05 -9.54
N LEU A 147 9.90 -4.44 -8.35
CA LEU A 147 8.79 -4.51 -7.40
C LEU A 147 7.49 -4.01 -8.03
N THR A 148 7.55 -2.83 -8.66
CA THR A 148 6.40 -2.22 -9.32
C THR A 148 5.87 -3.12 -10.43
N GLY A 149 6.75 -3.62 -11.30
CA GLY A 149 6.38 -4.52 -12.39
C GLY A 149 5.72 -5.81 -11.91
N MET A 150 6.25 -6.43 -10.85
CA MET A 150 5.67 -7.64 -10.27
C MET A 150 4.34 -7.37 -9.56
N CYS A 151 4.20 -6.23 -8.86
CA CYS A 151 2.91 -5.82 -8.31
C CYS A 151 1.88 -5.64 -9.43
N GLN A 152 2.26 -4.99 -10.54
CA GLN A 152 1.38 -4.85 -11.71
C GLN A 152 1.02 -6.19 -12.35
N GLY A 153 1.97 -7.12 -12.44
CA GLY A 153 1.73 -8.50 -12.88
C GLY A 153 0.75 -9.25 -11.99
N ALA A 154 0.91 -9.15 -10.67
CA ALA A 154 -0.03 -9.74 -9.70
C ALA A 154 -1.42 -9.09 -9.76
N LEU A 155 -1.48 -7.77 -9.95
CA LEU A 155 -2.72 -7.01 -10.04
C LEU A 155 -3.50 -7.31 -11.33
N HIS A 156 -2.86 -7.22 -12.49
CA HIS A 156 -3.53 -7.21 -13.79
C HIS A 156 -3.25 -8.46 -14.63
N GLY A 157 -2.13 -9.13 -14.38
CA GLY A 157 -1.68 -10.28 -15.17
C GLY A 157 -2.31 -11.61 -14.78
N GLY A 158 -3.16 -11.64 -13.74
CA GLY A 158 -3.83 -12.87 -13.29
C GLY A 158 -2.86 -13.93 -12.75
N TRP A 159 -1.73 -13.51 -12.18
CA TRP A 159 -0.74 -14.44 -11.66
C TRP A 159 -1.32 -15.20 -10.47
N ASP A 160 -1.41 -16.52 -10.60
CA ASP A 160 -1.67 -17.38 -9.45
C ASP A 160 -0.47 -17.36 -8.48
N GLU A 161 -0.67 -17.90 -7.28
CA GLU A 161 0.36 -17.94 -6.23
C GLU A 161 1.64 -18.63 -6.71
N HIS A 162 1.51 -19.66 -7.57
CA HIS A 162 2.64 -20.39 -8.12
C HIS A 162 3.49 -19.54 -9.06
N LEU A 163 2.85 -18.83 -10.01
CA LEU A 163 3.54 -17.95 -10.96
C LEU A 163 4.18 -16.75 -10.24
N GLN A 164 3.53 -16.20 -9.21
CA GLN A 164 4.11 -15.16 -8.36
C GLN A 164 5.39 -15.67 -7.69
N ALA A 165 5.33 -16.82 -7.01
CA ALA A 165 6.48 -17.41 -6.34
C ALA A 165 7.63 -17.75 -7.31
N ARG A 166 7.30 -18.35 -8.47
CA ARG A 166 8.28 -18.68 -9.52
C ARG A 166 8.98 -17.45 -10.09
N THR A 167 8.24 -16.38 -10.32
CA THR A 167 8.79 -15.13 -10.88
C THR A 167 9.70 -14.44 -9.88
N LEU A 168 9.28 -14.37 -8.61
CA LEU A 168 10.09 -13.83 -7.52
C LEU A 168 11.40 -14.61 -7.36
N ALA A 169 11.37 -15.94 -7.43
CA ALA A 169 12.58 -16.76 -7.35
C ALA A 169 13.58 -16.46 -8.49
N VAL A 170 13.10 -16.24 -9.72
CA VAL A 170 13.96 -15.87 -10.85
C VAL A 170 14.58 -14.49 -10.65
N VAL A 171 13.80 -13.52 -10.16
CA VAL A 171 14.31 -12.17 -9.87
C VAL A 171 15.35 -12.21 -8.75
N PHE A 172 15.09 -12.93 -7.67
CA PHE A 172 16.02 -13.02 -6.54
C PHE A 172 17.33 -13.71 -6.92
N ALA A 173 17.28 -14.79 -7.69
CA ALA A 173 18.48 -15.44 -8.23
C ALA A 173 19.31 -14.48 -9.09
N GLY A 174 18.68 -13.49 -9.74
CA GLY A 174 19.38 -12.44 -10.49
C GLY A 174 20.05 -11.36 -9.62
N PHE A 175 19.70 -11.28 -8.32
CA PHE A 175 20.31 -10.35 -7.36
C PHE A 175 21.45 -10.98 -6.57
N GLU A 176 21.46 -12.31 -6.42
CA GLU A 176 22.48 -13.05 -5.70
C GLU A 176 23.86 -12.91 -6.36
N ARG A 177 24.92 -12.91 -5.55
CA ARG A 177 26.29 -12.96 -6.08
C ARG A 177 26.50 -14.33 -6.72
N GLY A 178 26.79 -14.34 -8.02
CA GLY A 178 27.22 -15.55 -8.74
C GLY A 178 28.56 -16.08 -8.26
#